data_AF-A0AA87F9B7-F1
#
_entry.id   AF-A0AA87F9B7-F1
#
_cell.length_a   1.000
_cell.length_b   1.000
_cell.length_c   1.000
_cell.angle_alpha   90.00
_cell.angle_beta   90.00
_cell.angle_gamma   90.00
#
_symmetry.space_group_name_H-M   'P 1'
#
loop_
_entity.id
_entity.type
_entity.pdbx_description
1 polymer ?
#
loop_
_entity_poly.entity_id
_entity_poly.type
_entity_poly.pdbx_seq_one_letter_code
_entity_poly.pdbx_strand_id
1 'polypeptide(L)'
;MPNLLTYLEETQYDNFYDKPINKLDILALTELSYLPFDNLVPYSFTANGVRLDRLAASFEETYKNNFPPFSMVTKNRLALLGLLAKSIRFKSIKAFGFVDDYQLEQEKQFSAISYRINRKTIVTCFRGTDDTIIGWKEDFHMTYMDEIPAQRAASGYLEKIMMQQGGHFYLAGHSKGGNLALYAASQQAPELQERILAIYPFDAPGLHKKHLDAPGYKNIQDRIHPIIPQNSIVGMMLETPENAQIVQSNTLGILQHISFSWEVDGSDFKLAPALTSDSLQTDQALKTWTASLTDDELRDFFDLFFGIFIKAGIERFSDITVNPLQKLQEMDRLRKEFSPQEAEMVDKLIRLLFDTRYQIWRDNIPSPEISLPDWRKLFQRNTTENKEN
;
A
#
# COMPACT_ATOMS: atom_id res chain seq x y z
N MET A 1 10.92 7.29 -18.50
CA MET A 1 10.49 5.91 -18.81
C MET A 1 8.97 5.90 -18.78
N PRO A 2 8.28 5.21 -19.70
CA PRO A 2 6.82 5.15 -19.73
C PRO A 2 6.25 4.69 -18.39
N ASN A 3 5.13 5.26 -17.98
CA ASN A 3 4.44 4.93 -16.74
C ASN A 3 2.92 4.91 -16.95
N LEU A 4 2.16 4.87 -15.85
CA LEU A 4 0.69 4.86 -15.88
C LEU A 4 0.08 5.98 -16.74
N LEU A 5 0.63 7.20 -16.70
CA LEU A 5 0.08 8.31 -17.50
C LEU A 5 0.35 8.09 -19.00
N THR A 6 1.55 7.62 -19.35
CA THR A 6 1.89 7.26 -20.74
C THR A 6 0.98 6.15 -21.27
N TYR A 7 0.73 5.11 -20.48
CA TYR A 7 -0.22 4.05 -20.82
C TYR A 7 -1.62 4.57 -21.16
N LEU A 8 -2.12 5.52 -20.38
CA LEU A 8 -3.45 6.10 -20.59
C LEU A 8 -3.53 6.99 -21.82
N GLU A 9 -2.43 7.67 -22.15
CA GLU A 9 -2.31 8.42 -23.41
C GLU A 9 -2.30 7.47 -24.62
N GLU A 10 -1.56 6.37 -24.55
CA GLU A 10 -1.46 5.39 -25.64
C GLU A 10 -2.75 4.60 -25.87
N THR A 11 -3.50 4.31 -24.79
CA THR A 11 -4.76 3.56 -24.84
C THR A 11 -6.01 4.44 -24.93
N GLN A 12 -5.86 5.76 -25.13
CA GLN A 12 -6.98 6.70 -25.04
C GLN A 12 -8.09 6.47 -26.08
N TYR A 13 -7.78 5.80 -27.19
CA TYR A 13 -8.72 5.50 -28.28
C TYR A 13 -9.25 4.07 -28.26
N ASP A 14 -8.71 3.20 -27.39
CA ASP A 14 -9.17 1.83 -27.24
C ASP A 14 -10.52 1.78 -26.51
N ASN A 15 -11.23 0.64 -26.61
CA ASN A 15 -12.43 0.38 -25.82
C ASN A 15 -12.33 -0.97 -25.11
N PHE A 16 -13.17 -1.18 -24.08
CA PHE A 16 -13.17 -2.42 -23.30
C PHE A 16 -13.73 -3.66 -24.03
N TYR A 17 -14.36 -3.49 -25.20
CA TYR A 17 -14.80 -4.61 -26.03
C TYR A 17 -13.64 -5.21 -26.83
N ASP A 18 -12.74 -4.35 -27.34
CA ASP A 18 -11.58 -4.78 -28.13
C ASP A 18 -10.42 -5.22 -27.23
N LYS A 19 -10.19 -4.48 -26.14
CA LYS A 19 -9.15 -4.78 -25.14
C LYS A 19 -9.79 -4.88 -23.77
N PRO A 20 -9.92 -6.09 -23.19
CA PRO A 20 -10.49 -6.28 -21.85
C PRO A 20 -9.80 -5.42 -20.79
N ILE A 21 -10.48 -5.21 -19.67
CA ILE A 21 -9.91 -4.51 -18.51
C ILE A 21 -8.65 -5.25 -18.02
N ASN A 22 -7.62 -4.50 -17.67
CA ASN A 22 -6.36 -5.03 -17.15
C ASN A 22 -5.95 -4.32 -15.84
N LYS A 23 -4.86 -4.77 -15.25
CA LYS A 23 -4.32 -4.26 -13.98
C LYS A 23 -3.86 -2.80 -14.02
N LEU A 24 -3.44 -2.26 -15.18
CA LEU A 24 -3.12 -0.84 -15.32
C LEU A 24 -4.38 0.02 -15.32
N ASP A 25 -5.46 -0.44 -15.97
CA ASP A 25 -6.77 0.23 -15.88
C ASP A 25 -7.28 0.25 -14.43
N ILE A 26 -7.12 -0.86 -13.71
CA ILE A 26 -7.55 -1.00 -12.32
C ILE A 26 -6.68 -0.14 -11.40
N LEU A 27 -5.36 -0.03 -11.64
CA LEU A 27 -4.49 0.90 -10.92
C LEU A 27 -4.94 2.35 -11.16
N ALA A 28 -5.26 2.73 -12.39
CA ALA A 28 -5.77 4.07 -12.70
C ALA A 28 -7.06 4.40 -11.94
N LEU A 29 -8.01 3.46 -11.88
CA LEU A 29 -9.23 3.63 -11.10
C LEU A 29 -8.96 3.64 -9.58
N THR A 30 -7.97 2.87 -9.13
CA THR A 30 -7.55 2.85 -7.72
C THR A 30 -6.95 4.18 -7.29
N GLU A 31 -6.10 4.79 -8.12
CA GLU A 31 -5.51 6.10 -7.83
C GLU A 31 -6.55 7.24 -7.79
N LEU A 32 -7.67 7.10 -8.51
CA LEU A 32 -8.79 8.05 -8.39
C LEU A 32 -9.46 7.99 -7.02
N SER A 33 -9.42 6.87 -6.29
CA SER A 33 -10.08 6.77 -4.98
C SER A 33 -9.49 7.70 -3.93
N TYR A 34 -8.32 8.31 -4.20
CA TYR A 34 -7.67 9.30 -3.35
C TYR A 34 -8.16 10.73 -3.58
N LEU A 35 -8.93 10.99 -4.63
CA LEU A 35 -9.50 12.31 -4.87
C LEU A 35 -10.79 12.49 -4.04
N PRO A 36 -11.02 13.70 -3.49
CA PRO A 36 -12.22 14.00 -2.72
C PRO A 36 -13.42 14.06 -3.66
N PHE A 37 -14.29 13.07 -3.58
CA PHE A 37 -15.51 13.00 -4.40
C PHE A 37 -16.78 13.21 -3.58
N ASP A 38 -16.64 13.76 -2.37
CA ASP A 38 -17.73 14.15 -1.49
C ASP A 38 -18.71 15.05 -2.24
N ASN A 39 -19.99 14.67 -2.21
CA ASN A 39 -21.08 15.34 -2.92
C ASN A 39 -20.99 15.33 -4.46
N LEU A 40 -19.92 14.78 -5.05
CA LEU A 40 -19.74 14.63 -6.50
C LEU A 40 -20.14 13.24 -7.00
N VAL A 41 -19.91 12.21 -6.19
CA VAL A 41 -20.28 10.83 -6.48
C VAL A 41 -21.32 10.36 -5.45
N PRO A 42 -22.44 9.73 -5.88
CA PRO A 42 -23.47 9.30 -4.96
C PRO A 42 -22.97 8.19 -4.03
N TYR A 43 -23.37 8.26 -2.75
CA TYR A 43 -23.19 7.20 -1.76
C TYR A 43 -23.96 5.90 -2.10
N SER A 44 -25.10 6.02 -2.78
CA SER A 44 -25.99 4.89 -3.07
C SER A 44 -25.38 3.91 -4.08
N PHE A 45 -25.53 2.60 -3.82
CA PHE A 45 -25.15 1.55 -4.77
C PHE A 45 -26.15 1.37 -5.91
N THR A 46 -27.41 1.79 -5.74
CA THR A 46 -28.48 1.64 -6.75
C THR A 46 -28.63 2.84 -7.67
N ALA A 47 -27.93 3.94 -7.40
CA ALA A 47 -27.92 5.12 -8.26
C ALA A 47 -27.31 4.82 -9.64
N ASN A 48 -27.67 5.64 -10.63
CA ASN A 48 -27.13 5.50 -11.99
C ASN A 48 -25.62 5.77 -12.09
N GLY A 49 -24.99 6.32 -11.04
CA GLY A 49 -23.58 6.74 -11.01
C GLY A 49 -23.30 7.95 -11.90
N VAL A 50 -22.10 8.49 -11.78
CA VAL A 50 -21.63 9.68 -12.52
C VAL A 50 -20.54 9.26 -13.48
N ARG A 51 -20.67 9.61 -14.76
CA ARG A 51 -19.64 9.31 -15.77
C ARG A 51 -18.35 10.06 -15.47
N LEU A 52 -17.19 9.45 -15.75
CA LEU A 52 -15.89 10.07 -15.46
C LEU A 52 -15.67 11.41 -16.17
N ASP A 53 -16.17 11.59 -17.39
CA ASP A 53 -16.12 12.90 -18.07
C ASP A 53 -16.89 14.00 -17.34
N ARG A 54 -18.09 13.67 -16.84
CA ARG A 54 -18.91 14.59 -16.05
C ARG A 54 -18.32 14.81 -14.66
N LEU A 55 -17.82 13.75 -14.03
CA LEU A 55 -17.17 13.82 -12.73
C LEU A 55 -15.97 14.76 -12.76
N ALA A 56 -15.11 14.67 -13.79
CA ALA A 56 -13.97 15.57 -13.93
C ALA A 56 -14.39 17.04 -14.11
N ALA A 57 -15.44 17.31 -14.89
CA ALA A 57 -15.97 18.65 -15.04
C ALA A 57 -16.51 19.22 -13.72
N SER A 58 -17.32 18.43 -12.99
CA SER A 58 -17.87 18.83 -11.69
C SER A 58 -16.78 18.99 -10.62
N PHE A 59 -15.74 18.15 -10.65
CA PHE A 59 -14.59 18.25 -9.74
C PHE A 59 -13.85 19.57 -9.93
N GLU A 60 -13.53 19.93 -11.18
CA GLU A 60 -12.86 21.20 -11.49
C GLU A 60 -13.74 22.40 -11.11
N GLU A 61 -15.04 22.36 -11.44
CA GLU A 61 -15.98 23.43 -11.11
C GLU A 61 -16.14 23.64 -9.59
N THR A 62 -16.16 22.55 -8.83
CA THR A 62 -16.35 22.58 -7.38
C THR A 62 -15.12 23.10 -6.65
N TYR A 63 -13.93 22.59 -7.00
CA TYR A 63 -12.72 22.90 -6.24
C TYR A 63 -11.93 24.06 -6.81
N LYS A 64 -11.84 24.25 -8.14
CA LYS A 64 -11.06 25.35 -8.78
C LYS A 64 -9.65 25.51 -8.20
N ASN A 65 -8.94 24.39 -8.01
CA ASN A 65 -7.64 24.28 -7.32
C ASN A 65 -7.61 24.62 -5.82
N ASN A 66 -8.78 24.80 -5.18
CA ASN A 66 -8.96 24.93 -3.74
C ASN A 66 -9.53 23.64 -3.17
N PHE A 67 -8.67 22.64 -3.03
CA PHE A 67 -9.06 21.30 -2.58
C PHE A 67 -9.32 21.26 -1.06
N PRO A 68 -10.16 20.34 -0.58
CA PRO A 68 -10.35 20.13 0.83
C PRO A 68 -9.02 19.87 1.54
N PRO A 69 -8.86 20.39 2.76
CA PRO A 69 -7.72 20.07 3.59
C PRO A 69 -7.75 18.54 3.87
N PHE A 70 -6.59 17.85 4.01
CA PHE A 70 -6.42 16.39 4.12
C PHE A 70 -6.63 15.59 2.81
N SER A 71 -6.98 16.25 1.70
CA SER A 71 -7.15 15.54 0.44
C SER A 71 -5.81 15.15 -0.19
N MET A 72 -5.72 13.93 -0.70
CA MET A 72 -4.51 13.40 -1.34
C MET A 72 -4.42 13.79 -2.81
N VAL A 73 -4.78 15.05 -3.12
CA VAL A 73 -4.79 15.59 -4.48
C VAL A 73 -3.36 15.94 -4.89
N THR A 74 -2.86 15.26 -5.93
CA THR A 74 -1.53 15.50 -6.49
C THR A 74 -1.64 15.89 -7.96
N LYS A 75 -0.59 16.53 -8.51
CA LYS A 75 -0.51 16.85 -9.94
C LYS A 75 -0.73 15.61 -10.83
N ASN A 76 -0.18 14.46 -10.43
CA ASN A 76 -0.34 13.21 -11.16
C ASN A 76 -1.79 12.71 -11.14
N ARG A 77 -2.48 12.80 -10.00
CA ARG A 77 -3.90 12.40 -9.90
C ARG A 77 -4.84 13.34 -10.63
N LEU A 78 -4.53 14.64 -10.67
CA LEU A 78 -5.27 15.60 -11.49
C LEU A 78 -5.08 15.33 -12.99
N ALA A 79 -3.84 15.05 -13.42
CA ALA A 79 -3.55 14.64 -14.79
C ALA A 79 -4.27 13.34 -15.16
N LEU A 80 -4.23 12.34 -14.26
CA LEU A 80 -4.93 11.07 -14.37
C LEU A 80 -6.43 11.27 -14.60
N LEU A 81 -7.10 12.04 -13.73
CA LEU A 81 -8.53 12.34 -13.87
C LEU A 81 -8.83 12.98 -15.24
N GLY A 82 -8.00 13.92 -15.67
CA GLY A 82 -8.12 14.57 -16.98
C GLY A 82 -7.96 13.62 -18.16
N LEU A 83 -7.02 12.67 -18.10
CA LEU A 83 -6.81 11.65 -19.14
C LEU A 83 -7.99 10.68 -19.20
N LEU A 84 -8.43 10.15 -18.05
CA LEU A 84 -9.57 9.22 -17.97
C LEU A 84 -10.87 9.87 -18.46
N ALA A 85 -11.08 11.15 -18.19
CA ALA A 85 -12.25 11.91 -18.63
C ALA A 85 -12.31 12.10 -20.16
N LYS A 86 -11.16 12.14 -20.85
CA LYS A 86 -11.08 12.36 -22.31
C LYS A 86 -11.04 11.05 -23.10
N SER A 87 -10.49 9.99 -22.51
CA SER A 87 -10.30 8.70 -23.15
C SER A 87 -11.62 8.01 -23.51
N ILE A 88 -11.71 7.46 -24.73
CA ILE A 88 -12.83 6.60 -25.16
C ILE A 88 -13.00 5.40 -24.23
N ARG A 89 -11.87 4.83 -23.78
CA ARG A 89 -11.81 3.68 -22.88
C ARG A 89 -12.52 3.96 -21.56
N PHE A 90 -12.29 5.13 -20.96
CA PHE A 90 -12.69 5.39 -19.57
C PHE A 90 -13.84 6.38 -19.40
N LYS A 91 -14.02 7.35 -20.30
CA LYS A 91 -14.93 8.50 -20.08
C LYS A 91 -16.37 8.13 -19.76
N SER A 92 -16.84 6.97 -20.22
CA SER A 92 -18.21 6.49 -20.01
C SER A 92 -18.38 5.59 -18.77
N ILE A 93 -17.29 5.21 -18.09
CA ILE A 93 -17.33 4.49 -16.81
C ILE A 93 -18.10 5.36 -15.82
N LYS A 94 -18.95 4.71 -15.01
CA LYS A 94 -19.75 5.41 -14.00
C LYS A 94 -19.22 5.12 -12.61
N ALA A 95 -18.82 6.17 -11.89
CA ALA A 95 -18.48 6.15 -10.48
C ALA A 95 -19.75 6.20 -9.61
N PHE A 96 -19.81 5.39 -8.56
CA PHE A 96 -20.92 5.33 -7.61
C PHE A 96 -20.47 4.68 -6.30
N GLY A 97 -21.30 4.75 -5.26
CA GLY A 97 -20.99 4.18 -3.96
C GLY A 97 -19.78 4.82 -3.29
N PHE A 98 -19.56 6.13 -3.46
CA PHE A 98 -18.43 6.80 -2.80
C PHE A 98 -18.71 6.97 -1.31
N VAL A 99 -17.73 6.59 -0.50
CA VAL A 99 -17.71 6.77 0.96
C VAL A 99 -16.37 7.37 1.33
N ASP A 100 -16.38 8.39 2.17
CA ASP A 100 -15.23 8.88 2.92
C ASP A 100 -15.67 9.05 4.38
N ASP A 101 -15.23 8.14 5.24
CA ASP A 101 -15.64 8.01 6.64
C ASP A 101 -14.40 8.14 7.54
N TYR A 102 -14.23 9.34 8.08
CA TYR A 102 -13.16 9.71 9.00
C TYR A 102 -13.75 9.91 10.40
N GLN A 103 -13.33 9.09 11.37
CA GLN A 103 -13.81 9.17 12.75
C GLN A 103 -12.63 9.18 13.73
N LEU A 104 -12.33 10.37 14.25
CA LEU A 104 -11.24 10.64 15.21
C LEU A 104 -11.33 9.73 16.44
N GLU A 105 -12.50 9.65 17.07
CA GLU A 105 -12.71 8.90 18.34
C GLU A 105 -12.57 7.38 18.17
N GLN A 106 -12.84 6.86 16.98
CA GLN A 106 -12.72 5.42 16.66
C GLN A 106 -11.39 5.10 15.97
N GLU A 107 -10.51 6.10 15.81
CA GLU A 107 -9.25 6.00 15.07
C GLU A 107 -9.43 5.36 13.69
N LYS A 108 -10.56 5.66 13.02
CA LYS A 108 -10.98 5.02 11.79
C LYS A 108 -10.81 5.96 10.61
N GLN A 109 -10.12 5.47 9.58
CA GLN A 109 -10.09 6.10 8.28
C GLN A 109 -10.45 5.09 7.20
N PHE A 110 -11.63 5.25 6.63
CA PHE A 110 -12.15 4.37 5.59
C PHE A 110 -12.67 5.16 4.40
N SER A 111 -12.21 4.84 3.20
CA SER A 111 -12.81 5.37 1.97
C SER A 111 -12.83 4.32 0.87
N ALA A 112 -13.92 4.31 0.10
CA ALA A 112 -14.13 3.37 -0.99
C ALA A 112 -14.95 4.02 -2.12
N ILE A 113 -14.73 3.53 -3.33
CA ILE A 113 -15.47 3.94 -4.53
C ILE A 113 -15.64 2.75 -5.45
N SER A 114 -16.77 2.70 -6.16
CA SER A 114 -17.03 1.65 -7.14
C SER A 114 -17.27 2.23 -8.53
N TYR A 115 -16.80 1.50 -9.54
CA TYR A 115 -16.85 1.89 -10.94
C TYR A 115 -17.56 0.81 -11.75
N ARG A 116 -18.59 1.20 -12.49
CA ARG A 116 -19.29 0.30 -13.40
C ARG A 116 -18.66 0.38 -14.77
N ILE A 117 -17.95 -0.68 -15.13
CA ILE A 117 -17.21 -0.80 -16.40
C ILE A 117 -18.18 -1.19 -17.53
N ASN A 118 -19.05 -2.16 -17.26
CA ASN A 118 -20.11 -2.59 -18.16
C ASN A 118 -21.32 -3.13 -17.36
N ARG A 119 -22.29 -3.78 -18.01
CA ARG A 119 -23.51 -4.28 -17.34
C ARG A 119 -23.26 -5.35 -16.26
N LYS A 120 -22.14 -6.06 -16.31
CA LYS A 120 -21.84 -7.21 -15.44
C LYS A 120 -20.49 -7.10 -14.72
N THR A 121 -19.76 -5.99 -14.85
CA THR A 121 -18.43 -5.82 -14.27
C THR A 121 -18.36 -4.53 -13.47
N ILE A 122 -18.00 -4.66 -12.20
CA ILE A 122 -17.75 -3.57 -11.26
C ILE A 122 -16.31 -3.67 -10.77
N VAL A 123 -15.64 -2.53 -10.64
CA VAL A 123 -14.35 -2.42 -9.95
C VAL A 123 -14.61 -1.65 -8.66
N THR A 124 -14.29 -2.24 -7.51
CA THR A 124 -14.38 -1.59 -6.20
C THR A 124 -12.96 -1.32 -5.70
N CYS A 125 -12.67 -0.04 -5.47
CA CYS A 125 -11.38 0.45 -5.03
C CYS A 125 -11.48 0.97 -3.59
N PHE A 126 -10.62 0.46 -2.72
CA PHE A 126 -10.44 0.97 -1.36
C PHE A 126 -9.26 1.94 -1.33
N ARG A 127 -9.46 3.12 -0.74
CA ARG A 127 -8.40 4.11 -0.56
C ARG A 127 -7.42 3.62 0.50
N GLY A 128 -6.13 3.80 0.25
CA GLY A 128 -5.12 3.66 1.29
C GLY A 128 -5.06 4.87 2.21
N THR A 129 -3.98 4.96 2.97
CA THR A 129 -3.80 6.00 3.98
C THR A 129 -3.57 7.38 3.34
N ASP A 130 -4.20 8.40 3.90
CA ASP A 130 -3.90 9.80 3.57
C ASP A 130 -2.77 10.36 4.45
N ASP A 131 -2.63 11.69 4.53
CA ASP A 131 -1.56 12.34 5.31
C ASP A 131 -1.86 12.50 6.81
N THR A 132 -3.00 11.99 7.28
CA THR A 132 -3.42 12.10 8.69
C THR A 132 -2.69 11.13 9.61
N ILE A 133 -2.32 11.60 10.79
CA ILE A 133 -1.63 10.80 11.82
C ILE A 133 -2.45 9.56 12.22
N ILE A 134 -3.77 9.66 12.26
CA ILE A 134 -4.67 8.55 12.63
C ILE A 134 -4.67 7.45 11.59
N GLY A 135 -4.67 7.81 10.30
CA GLY A 135 -4.59 6.81 9.24
C GLY A 135 -3.33 5.97 9.40
N TRP A 136 -2.20 6.61 9.71
CA TRP A 136 -0.95 5.92 9.99
C TRP A 136 -0.98 5.13 11.30
N LYS A 137 -1.58 5.67 12.37
CA LYS A 137 -1.76 4.93 13.62
C LYS A 137 -2.55 3.64 13.41
N GLU A 138 -3.67 3.71 12.69
CA GLU A 138 -4.49 2.56 12.32
C GLU A 138 -3.72 1.55 11.45
N ASP A 139 -2.79 1.99 10.59
CA ASP A 139 -1.91 1.08 9.84
C ASP A 139 -1.06 0.21 10.74
N PHE A 140 -0.48 0.80 11.79
CA PHE A 140 0.32 0.04 12.75
C PHE A 140 -0.52 -0.91 13.58
N HIS A 141 -1.80 -0.59 13.82
CA HIS A 141 -2.71 -1.50 14.50
C HIS A 141 -2.88 -2.83 13.74
N MET A 142 -2.71 -2.86 12.41
CA MET A 142 -2.75 -4.11 11.63
C MET A 142 -1.64 -5.10 12.00
N THR A 143 -0.56 -4.63 12.65
CA THR A 143 0.57 -5.48 13.04
C THR A 143 0.28 -6.35 14.27
N TYR A 144 -0.71 -5.98 15.10
CA TYR A 144 -1.00 -6.67 16.36
C TYR A 144 -2.51 -6.89 16.63
N MET A 145 -3.41 -6.04 16.14
CA MET A 145 -4.86 -6.22 16.34
C MET A 145 -5.43 -7.36 15.49
N ASP A 146 -6.53 -7.96 15.95
CA ASP A 146 -7.30 -8.96 15.18
C ASP A 146 -7.85 -8.40 13.88
N GLU A 147 -8.49 -7.25 13.97
CA GLU A 147 -8.97 -6.50 12.83
C GLU A 147 -9.03 -5.01 13.19
N ILE A 148 -8.71 -4.15 12.23
CA ILE A 148 -8.82 -2.70 12.39
C ILE A 148 -10.24 -2.20 12.03
N PRO A 149 -10.69 -1.04 12.55
CA PRO A 149 -11.98 -0.46 12.19
C PRO A 149 -12.21 -0.33 10.67
N ALA A 150 -11.20 0.08 9.90
CA ALA A 150 -11.31 0.19 8.45
C ALA A 150 -11.50 -1.17 7.74
N GLN A 151 -10.95 -2.26 8.28
CA GLN A 151 -11.13 -3.63 7.75
C GLN A 151 -12.59 -4.08 7.89
N ARG A 152 -13.19 -3.86 9.08
CA ARG A 152 -14.63 -4.09 9.30
C ARG A 152 -15.49 -3.25 8.36
N ALA A 153 -15.17 -1.96 8.21
CA ALA A 153 -15.88 -1.06 7.31
C ALA A 153 -15.78 -1.52 5.84
N ALA A 154 -14.60 -1.96 5.41
CA ALA A 154 -14.38 -2.49 4.05
C ALA A 154 -15.20 -3.76 3.79
N SER A 155 -15.21 -4.70 4.73
CA SER A 155 -16.03 -5.92 4.63
C SER A 155 -17.52 -5.60 4.52
N GLY A 156 -18.03 -4.71 5.39
CA GLY A 156 -19.43 -4.30 5.36
C GLY A 156 -19.80 -3.47 4.13
N TYR A 157 -18.88 -2.67 3.58
CA TYR A 157 -19.08 -1.98 2.30
C TYR A 157 -19.22 -2.99 1.15
N LEU A 158 -18.30 -3.95 1.08
CA LEU A 158 -18.26 -4.94 0.01
C LEU A 158 -19.51 -5.83 0.02
N GLU A 159 -19.91 -6.31 1.20
CA GLU A 159 -21.12 -7.12 1.34
C GLU A 159 -22.35 -6.36 0.82
N LYS A 160 -22.54 -5.10 1.26
CA LYS A 160 -23.70 -4.29 0.85
C LYS A 160 -23.74 -4.04 -0.66
N ILE A 161 -22.62 -3.69 -1.29
CA ILE A 161 -22.61 -3.48 -2.74
C ILE A 161 -22.87 -4.78 -3.49
N MET A 162 -22.30 -5.91 -3.05
CA MET A 162 -22.51 -7.20 -3.71
C MET A 162 -23.94 -7.71 -3.56
N MET A 163 -24.63 -7.39 -2.46
CA MET A 163 -26.05 -7.69 -2.29
C MET A 163 -26.97 -6.81 -3.16
N GLN A 164 -26.58 -5.54 -3.38
CA GLN A 164 -27.41 -4.59 -4.13
C GLN A 164 -27.13 -4.57 -5.62
N GLN A 165 -25.96 -5.02 -6.06
CA GLN A 165 -25.56 -5.04 -7.46
C GLN A 165 -25.34 -6.48 -7.92
N GLY A 166 -25.82 -6.81 -9.12
CA GLY A 166 -25.51 -8.07 -9.79
C GLY A 166 -24.16 -8.04 -10.51
N GLY A 167 -23.74 -9.18 -11.06
CA GLY A 167 -22.51 -9.30 -11.83
C GLY A 167 -21.28 -9.60 -10.98
N HIS A 168 -20.11 -9.36 -11.57
CA HIS A 168 -18.80 -9.74 -11.07
C HIS A 168 -17.96 -8.52 -10.65
N PHE A 169 -17.03 -8.74 -9.74
CA PHE A 169 -16.24 -7.71 -9.08
C PHE A 169 -14.75 -7.90 -9.30
N TYR A 170 -14.06 -6.82 -9.63
CA TYR A 170 -12.64 -6.66 -9.36
C TYR A 170 -12.50 -5.84 -8.08
N LEU A 171 -11.62 -6.27 -7.19
CA LEU A 171 -11.31 -5.55 -5.96
C LEU A 171 -9.88 -5.02 -6.06
N ALA A 172 -9.65 -3.81 -5.60
CA ALA A 172 -8.33 -3.21 -5.67
C ALA A 172 -8.09 -2.21 -4.56
N GLY A 173 -6.83 -1.95 -4.31
CA GLY A 173 -6.41 -0.88 -3.43
C GLY A 173 -4.90 -0.74 -3.42
N HIS A 174 -4.45 0.48 -3.21
CA HIS A 174 -3.05 0.81 -3.07
C HIS A 174 -2.71 1.02 -1.59
N SER A 175 -1.51 0.62 -1.16
CA SER A 175 -1.08 0.75 0.25
C SER A 175 -2.07 0.04 1.20
N LYS A 176 -2.50 0.67 2.30
CA LYS A 176 -3.58 0.17 3.18
C LYS A 176 -4.81 -0.32 2.42
N GLY A 177 -5.19 0.33 1.32
CA GLY A 177 -6.37 -0.02 0.54
C GLY A 177 -6.30 -1.44 -0.02
N GLY A 178 -5.11 -1.93 -0.37
CA GLY A 178 -4.96 -3.31 -0.84
C GLY A 178 -5.14 -4.33 0.28
N ASN A 179 -4.71 -4.02 1.52
CA ASN A 179 -5.03 -4.82 2.70
C ASN A 179 -6.55 -4.86 2.93
N LEU A 180 -7.23 -3.70 2.86
CA LEU A 180 -8.68 -3.62 3.00
C LEU A 180 -9.40 -4.47 1.94
N ALA A 181 -8.92 -4.46 0.69
CA ALA A 181 -9.47 -5.29 -0.38
C ALA A 181 -9.32 -6.80 -0.09
N LEU A 182 -8.13 -7.22 0.35
CA LEU A 182 -7.85 -8.60 0.73
C LEU A 182 -8.71 -9.06 1.91
N TYR A 183 -8.75 -8.24 2.97
CA TYR A 183 -9.54 -8.53 4.16
C TYR A 183 -11.02 -8.64 3.81
N ALA A 184 -11.60 -7.60 3.19
CA ALA A 184 -13.01 -7.56 2.84
C ALA A 184 -13.42 -8.77 1.99
N ALA A 185 -12.62 -9.14 0.99
CA ALA A 185 -12.87 -10.32 0.15
C ALA A 185 -12.87 -11.63 0.95
N SER A 186 -11.90 -11.80 1.85
CA SER A 186 -11.75 -13.01 2.67
C SER A 186 -12.92 -13.22 3.64
N GLN A 187 -13.61 -12.14 4.03
CA GLN A 187 -14.73 -12.19 4.98
C GLN A 187 -16.10 -12.41 4.31
N GLN A 188 -16.19 -12.39 2.97
CA GLN A 188 -17.47 -12.60 2.30
C GLN A 188 -17.90 -14.07 2.32
N ALA A 189 -19.22 -14.30 2.27
CA ALA A 189 -19.78 -15.64 2.10
C ALA A 189 -19.28 -16.27 0.79
N PRO A 190 -19.08 -17.62 0.72
CA PRO A 190 -18.54 -18.29 -0.46
C PRO A 190 -19.24 -17.93 -1.78
N GLU A 191 -20.58 -17.80 -1.76
CA GLU A 191 -21.39 -17.46 -2.94
C GLU A 191 -21.12 -16.03 -3.44
N LEU A 192 -20.79 -15.11 -2.52
CA LEU A 192 -20.33 -13.79 -2.89
C LEU A 192 -18.89 -13.84 -3.39
N GLN A 193 -18.02 -14.60 -2.71
CA GLN A 193 -16.63 -14.77 -3.12
C GLN A 193 -16.52 -15.25 -4.56
N GLU A 194 -17.34 -16.20 -5.03
CA GLU A 194 -17.38 -16.67 -6.43
C GLU A 194 -17.55 -15.57 -7.47
N ARG A 195 -18.15 -14.43 -7.09
CA ARG A 195 -18.38 -13.29 -7.98
C ARG A 195 -17.17 -12.36 -8.07
N ILE A 196 -16.15 -12.56 -7.24
CA ILE A 196 -14.88 -11.84 -7.30
C ILE A 196 -14.01 -12.49 -8.38
N LEU A 197 -13.66 -11.73 -9.42
CA LEU A 197 -12.82 -12.22 -10.52
C LEU A 197 -11.34 -12.14 -10.19
N ALA A 198 -10.92 -11.05 -9.55
CA ALA A 198 -9.54 -10.79 -9.19
C ALA A 198 -9.45 -9.70 -8.13
N ILE A 199 -8.39 -9.78 -7.33
CA ILE A 199 -8.06 -8.85 -6.26
C ILE A 199 -6.65 -8.31 -6.56
N TYR A 200 -6.52 -7.01 -6.73
CA TYR A 200 -5.26 -6.32 -7.04
C TYR A 200 -4.80 -5.45 -5.87
N PRO A 201 -4.05 -6.02 -4.92
CA PRO A 201 -3.32 -5.24 -3.94
C PRO A 201 -2.06 -4.64 -4.58
N PHE A 202 -2.01 -3.31 -4.68
CA PHE A 202 -0.86 -2.57 -5.19
C PHE A 202 0.01 -2.07 -4.03
N ASP A 203 1.21 -2.63 -3.91
CA ASP A 203 2.19 -2.35 -2.84
C ASP A 203 1.54 -2.26 -1.44
N ALA A 204 0.67 -3.23 -1.18
CA ALA A 204 -0.12 -3.30 0.04
C ALA A 204 0.52 -4.26 1.04
N PRO A 205 0.44 -3.99 2.35
CA PRO A 205 1.20 -4.72 3.36
C PRO A 205 0.86 -6.19 3.53
N GLY A 206 -0.11 -6.74 2.78
CA GLY A 206 -0.60 -8.09 2.96
C GLY A 206 -1.58 -8.19 4.11
N LEU A 207 -1.82 -9.38 4.65
CA LEU A 207 -2.65 -9.60 5.84
C LEU A 207 -1.81 -10.13 6.99
N HIS A 208 -2.29 -9.98 8.22
CA HIS A 208 -1.68 -10.64 9.37
C HIS A 208 -1.81 -12.16 9.23
N LYS A 209 -0.77 -12.90 9.62
CA LYS A 209 -0.64 -14.37 9.44
C LYS A 209 -1.87 -15.17 9.86
N LYS A 210 -2.52 -14.78 10.95
CA LYS A 210 -3.75 -15.40 11.47
C LYS A 210 -4.91 -15.46 10.47
N HIS A 211 -4.95 -14.55 9.49
CA HIS A 211 -6.00 -14.51 8.48
C HIS A 211 -5.72 -15.42 7.29
N LEU A 212 -4.47 -15.81 7.05
CA LEU A 212 -4.08 -16.59 5.86
C LEU A 212 -4.59 -18.03 5.91
N ASP A 213 -4.70 -18.59 7.11
CA ASP A 213 -5.17 -19.96 7.28
C ASP A 213 -6.69 -20.09 7.27
N ALA A 214 -7.42 -18.97 7.34
CA ALA A 214 -8.86 -18.95 7.34
C ALA A 214 -9.43 -19.48 6.02
N PRO A 215 -10.53 -20.27 6.05
CA PRO A 215 -11.16 -20.79 4.83
C PRO A 215 -11.50 -19.70 3.81
N GLY A 216 -11.99 -18.56 4.29
CA GLY A 216 -12.35 -17.43 3.44
C GLY A 216 -11.17 -16.86 2.65
N TYR A 217 -9.96 -16.83 3.22
CA TYR A 217 -8.75 -16.42 2.49
C TYR A 217 -8.31 -17.48 1.49
N LYS A 218 -8.29 -18.75 1.90
CA LYS A 218 -7.92 -19.89 1.03
C LYS A 218 -8.83 -20.00 -0.20
N ASN A 219 -10.11 -19.64 -0.07
CA ASN A 219 -11.07 -19.62 -1.17
C ASN A 219 -10.79 -18.57 -2.24
N ILE A 220 -10.09 -17.48 -1.91
CA ILE A 220 -9.83 -16.36 -2.83
C ILE A 220 -8.37 -16.30 -3.29
N GLN A 221 -7.49 -17.14 -2.71
CA GLN A 221 -6.04 -17.04 -2.88
C GLN A 221 -5.57 -17.10 -4.34
N ASP A 222 -6.27 -17.86 -5.19
CA ASP A 222 -5.99 -18.06 -6.61
C ASP A 222 -6.32 -16.83 -7.46
N ARG A 223 -7.09 -15.91 -6.91
CA ARG A 223 -7.55 -14.66 -7.54
C ARG A 223 -6.84 -13.42 -6.99
N ILE A 224 -5.88 -13.60 -6.09
CA ILE A 224 -5.05 -12.52 -5.56
C ILE A 224 -3.86 -12.32 -6.51
N HIS A 225 -3.70 -11.09 -7.01
CA HIS A 225 -2.63 -10.70 -7.91
C HIS A 225 -1.86 -9.51 -7.33
N PRO A 226 -0.95 -9.74 -6.36
CA PRO A 226 -0.19 -8.66 -5.75
C PRO A 226 0.82 -8.08 -6.73
N ILE A 227 0.98 -6.77 -6.70
CA ILE A 227 1.94 -6.05 -7.53
C ILE A 227 2.73 -5.12 -6.62
N ILE A 228 4.05 -5.31 -6.56
CA ILE A 228 4.94 -4.58 -5.67
C ILE A 228 6.15 -4.04 -6.45
N PRO A 229 6.68 -2.86 -6.10
CA PRO A 229 7.91 -2.38 -6.71
C PRO A 229 9.12 -3.19 -6.24
N GLN A 230 10.19 -3.20 -7.04
CA GLN A 230 11.43 -3.92 -6.71
C GLN A 230 12.05 -3.52 -5.35
N ASN A 231 11.82 -2.30 -4.86
CA ASN A 231 12.23 -1.86 -3.52
C ASN A 231 11.01 -1.60 -2.61
N SER A 232 10.13 -2.58 -2.49
CA SER A 232 8.94 -2.50 -1.64
C SER A 232 9.31 -2.56 -0.15
N ILE A 233 8.74 -1.64 0.64
CA ILE A 233 8.79 -1.68 2.11
C ILE A 233 7.38 -1.87 2.65
N VAL A 234 6.42 -1.08 2.16
CA VAL A 234 5.01 -1.17 2.56
C VAL A 234 4.45 -2.53 2.19
N GLY A 235 4.61 -2.96 0.94
CA GLY A 235 4.13 -4.26 0.45
C GLY A 235 4.71 -5.48 1.16
N MET A 236 5.77 -5.30 1.95
CA MET A 236 6.47 -6.34 2.70
C MET A 236 6.13 -6.34 4.20
N MET A 237 5.37 -5.35 4.69
CA MET A 237 5.24 -5.11 6.14
C MET A 237 4.59 -6.25 6.93
N LEU A 238 3.57 -6.93 6.38
CA LEU A 238 2.96 -8.13 6.98
C LEU A 238 3.27 -9.34 6.09
N GLU A 239 2.33 -10.28 5.96
CA GLU A 239 2.50 -11.43 5.09
C GLU A 239 2.11 -11.07 3.65
N THR A 240 3.14 -10.83 2.84
CA THR A 240 3.02 -10.63 1.39
C THR A 240 2.65 -11.95 0.72
N PRO A 241 1.64 -11.99 -0.17
CA PRO A 241 1.30 -13.24 -0.86
C PRO A 241 2.45 -13.72 -1.77
N GLU A 242 2.71 -15.03 -1.77
CA GLU A 242 3.91 -15.68 -2.33
C GLU A 242 4.17 -15.40 -3.83
N ASN A 243 3.16 -14.99 -4.59
CA ASN A 243 3.22 -14.81 -6.05
C ASN A 243 3.13 -13.35 -6.50
N ALA A 244 3.70 -12.42 -5.73
CA ALA A 244 3.70 -11.01 -6.08
C ALA A 244 4.46 -10.74 -7.40
N GLN A 245 3.84 -9.98 -8.32
CA GLN A 245 4.52 -9.46 -9.50
C GLN A 245 5.42 -8.29 -9.08
N ILE A 246 6.72 -8.43 -9.33
CA ILE A 246 7.70 -7.41 -8.98
C ILE A 246 7.88 -6.48 -10.19
N VAL A 247 7.70 -5.18 -10.01
CA VAL A 247 7.74 -4.18 -11.08
C VAL A 247 8.90 -3.21 -10.91
N GLN A 248 9.42 -2.71 -12.05
CA GLN A 248 10.44 -1.67 -12.04
C GLN A 248 9.84 -0.33 -11.64
N SER A 249 10.62 0.47 -10.93
CA SER A 249 10.29 1.85 -10.58
C SER A 249 11.48 2.74 -10.90
N ASN A 250 11.19 3.95 -11.38
CA ASN A 250 12.20 4.96 -11.71
C ASN A 250 12.62 5.83 -10.52
N THR A 251 12.13 5.54 -9.31
CA THR A 251 12.53 6.19 -8.05
C THR A 251 13.30 5.23 -7.15
N LEU A 252 13.82 5.71 -6.02
CA LEU A 252 14.62 4.93 -5.08
C LEU A 252 13.98 4.91 -3.69
N GLY A 253 14.25 3.86 -2.91
CA GLY A 253 13.82 3.76 -1.52
C GLY A 253 12.30 3.68 -1.38
N ILE A 254 11.77 4.26 -0.29
CA ILE A 254 10.34 4.32 0.00
C ILE A 254 9.53 5.08 -1.07
N LEU A 255 10.16 5.92 -1.89
CA LEU A 255 9.49 6.65 -2.96
C LEU A 255 9.02 5.73 -4.11
N GLN A 256 9.50 4.47 -4.14
CA GLN A 256 8.94 3.47 -5.06
C GLN A 256 7.51 3.09 -4.69
N HIS A 257 7.03 3.41 -3.48
CA HIS A 257 5.62 3.26 -3.09
C HIS A 257 4.69 4.19 -3.90
N ILE A 258 5.21 5.20 -4.59
CA ILE A 258 4.40 6.05 -5.47
C ILE A 258 4.13 5.26 -6.76
N SER A 259 2.90 4.76 -6.94
CA SER A 259 2.49 3.97 -8.11
C SER A 259 2.79 4.64 -9.48
N PHE A 260 2.77 5.98 -9.56
CA PHE A 260 3.13 6.74 -10.76
C PHE A 260 4.62 6.65 -11.15
N SER A 261 5.47 6.13 -10.26
CA SER A 261 6.90 5.86 -10.53
C SER A 261 7.11 4.52 -11.24
N TRP A 262 6.11 3.64 -11.25
CA TRP A 262 6.24 2.30 -11.80
C TRP A 262 6.27 2.34 -13.32
N GLU A 263 7.22 1.60 -13.88
CA GLU A 263 7.45 1.58 -15.31
C GLU A 263 6.46 0.65 -16.02
N VAL A 264 6.06 1.06 -17.21
CA VAL A 264 5.17 0.33 -18.11
C VAL A 264 5.94 -0.06 -19.37
N ASP A 265 5.65 -1.27 -19.86
CA ASP A 265 6.08 -1.77 -21.17
C ASP A 265 4.83 -2.13 -22.00
N GLY A 266 4.44 -1.23 -22.91
CA GLY A 266 3.22 -1.34 -23.69
C GLY A 266 1.96 -1.36 -22.82
N SER A 267 1.28 -2.51 -22.75
CA SER A 267 0.03 -2.68 -22.00
C SER A 267 0.18 -3.41 -20.66
N ASP A 268 1.40 -3.59 -20.16
CA ASP A 268 1.69 -4.24 -18.89
C ASP A 268 2.80 -3.48 -18.11
N PHE A 269 2.93 -3.72 -16.82
CA PHE A 269 4.07 -3.27 -16.04
C PHE A 269 5.37 -3.88 -16.56
N LYS A 270 6.43 -3.08 -16.54
CA LYS A 270 7.77 -3.58 -16.79
C LYS A 270 8.25 -4.36 -15.57
N LEU A 271 8.43 -5.67 -15.74
CA LEU A 271 8.79 -6.57 -14.65
C LEU A 271 10.25 -6.37 -14.21
N ALA A 272 10.46 -6.44 -12.90
CA ALA A 272 11.77 -6.60 -12.31
C ALA A 272 12.02 -8.09 -12.00
N PRO A 273 13.27 -8.57 -12.08
CA PRO A 273 13.56 -9.99 -11.87
C PRO A 273 13.40 -10.44 -10.41
N ALA A 274 13.61 -9.53 -9.45
CA ALA A 274 13.57 -9.82 -8.02
C ALA A 274 13.42 -8.52 -7.20
N LEU A 275 13.10 -8.68 -5.91
CA LEU A 275 13.21 -7.61 -4.92
C LEU A 275 14.69 -7.24 -4.72
N THR A 276 14.95 -5.99 -4.37
CA THR A 276 16.28 -5.53 -3.99
C THR A 276 16.70 -6.16 -2.67
N SER A 277 18.02 -6.27 -2.46
CA SER A 277 18.57 -6.72 -1.17
C SER A 277 18.15 -5.80 -0.02
N ASP A 278 18.01 -4.49 -0.27
CA ASP A 278 17.57 -3.53 0.76
C ASP A 278 16.11 -3.75 1.19
N SER A 279 15.22 -4.04 0.23
CA SER A 279 13.82 -4.40 0.52
C SER A 279 13.74 -5.67 1.37
N LEU A 280 14.43 -6.73 0.96
CA LEU A 280 14.46 -8.00 1.70
C LEU A 280 15.03 -7.84 3.12
N GLN A 281 16.10 -7.07 3.29
CA GLN A 281 16.68 -6.83 4.60
C GLN A 281 15.78 -5.96 5.49
N THR A 282 15.09 -4.96 4.91
CA THR A 282 14.15 -4.11 5.64
C THR A 282 12.93 -4.90 6.10
N ASP A 283 12.38 -5.74 5.21
CA ASP A 283 11.34 -6.72 5.52
C ASP A 283 11.74 -7.61 6.70
N GLN A 284 12.89 -8.28 6.59
CA GLN A 284 13.39 -9.16 7.64
C GLN A 284 13.59 -8.41 8.97
N ALA A 285 14.07 -7.17 8.92
CA ALA A 285 14.29 -6.36 10.12
C ALA A 285 12.98 -5.97 10.81
N LEU A 286 11.99 -5.51 10.04
CA LEU A 286 10.67 -5.17 10.57
C LEU A 286 9.98 -6.40 11.16
N LYS A 287 9.96 -7.53 10.44
CA LYS A 287 9.36 -8.78 10.92
C LYS A 287 10.04 -9.35 12.15
N THR A 288 11.38 -9.32 12.19
CA THR A 288 12.13 -9.77 13.37
C THR A 288 11.86 -8.87 14.57
N TRP A 289 11.80 -7.56 14.35
CA TRP A 289 11.51 -6.58 15.40
C TRP A 289 10.10 -6.77 15.94
N THR A 290 9.07 -6.80 15.09
CA THR A 290 7.68 -6.99 15.54
C THR A 290 7.46 -8.35 16.21
N ALA A 291 8.06 -9.42 15.70
CA ALA A 291 7.96 -10.75 16.32
C ALA A 291 8.68 -10.88 17.66
N SER A 292 9.58 -9.96 17.99
CA SER A 292 10.32 -9.94 19.27
C SER A 292 9.57 -9.21 20.39
N LEU A 293 8.43 -8.59 20.08
CA LEU A 293 7.65 -7.75 20.98
C LEU A 293 6.28 -8.37 21.23
N THR A 294 5.70 -8.10 22.40
CA THR A 294 4.29 -8.45 22.65
C THR A 294 3.35 -7.46 21.96
N ASP A 295 2.10 -7.88 21.72
CA ASP A 295 1.07 -6.98 21.20
C ASP A 295 0.85 -5.75 22.12
N ASP A 296 1.00 -5.93 23.43
CA ASP A 296 0.92 -4.84 24.40
C ASP A 296 2.11 -3.87 24.27
N GLU A 297 3.34 -4.36 24.10
CA GLU A 297 4.52 -3.51 23.88
C GLU A 297 4.41 -2.70 22.57
N LEU A 298 3.94 -3.34 21.48
CA LEU A 298 3.71 -2.66 20.20
C LEU A 298 2.61 -1.60 20.33
N ARG A 299 1.49 -1.94 20.98
CA ARG A 299 0.39 -1.00 21.21
C ARG A 299 0.87 0.21 22.00
N ASP A 300 1.47 -0.01 23.17
CA ASP A 300 1.89 1.07 24.06
C ASP A 300 2.95 1.96 23.40
N PHE A 301 3.86 1.40 22.60
CA PHE A 301 4.82 2.15 21.79
C PHE A 301 4.15 3.08 20.78
N PHE A 302 3.27 2.54 19.93
CA PHE A 302 2.62 3.33 18.89
C PHE A 302 1.63 4.35 19.47
N ASP A 303 0.94 4.02 20.56
CA ASP A 303 0.07 4.95 21.28
C ASP A 303 0.84 6.16 21.82
N LEU A 304 2.00 5.94 22.44
CA LEU A 304 2.86 7.03 22.90
C LEU A 304 3.45 7.82 21.73
N PHE A 305 3.96 7.13 20.70
CA PHE A 305 4.60 7.75 19.55
C PHE A 305 3.63 8.66 18.79
N PHE A 306 2.47 8.14 18.38
CA PHE A 306 1.45 8.93 17.67
C PHE A 306 0.70 9.89 18.60
N GLY A 307 0.55 9.54 19.87
CA GLY A 307 -0.07 10.39 20.89
C GLY A 307 0.66 11.72 21.08
N ILE A 308 1.98 11.77 20.93
CA ILE A 308 2.74 13.04 20.94
C ILE A 308 2.28 13.96 19.81
N PHE A 309 2.14 13.46 18.59
CA PHE A 309 1.72 14.28 17.44
C PHE A 309 0.31 14.82 17.65
N ILE A 310 -0.63 13.94 18.03
CA ILE A 310 -2.04 14.32 18.26
C ILE A 310 -2.14 15.37 19.38
N LYS A 311 -1.48 15.16 20.52
CA LYS A 311 -1.47 16.13 21.64
C LYS A 311 -0.80 17.46 21.27
N ALA A 312 0.17 17.45 20.36
CA ALA A 312 0.82 18.65 19.84
C ALA A 312 -0.04 19.40 18.80
N GLY A 313 -1.29 18.97 18.55
CA GLY A 313 -2.17 19.54 17.52
C GLY A 313 -1.66 19.25 16.10
N ILE A 314 -0.89 18.18 15.93
CA ILE A 314 -0.40 17.70 14.64
C ILE A 314 -1.34 16.59 14.18
N GLU A 315 -2.32 16.96 13.38
CA GLU A 315 -3.27 16.00 12.81
C GLU A 315 -2.74 15.39 11.50
N ARG A 316 -1.76 16.05 10.85
CA ARG A 316 -1.06 15.58 9.64
C ARG A 316 0.44 15.60 9.77
N PHE A 317 1.12 14.75 9.02
CA PHE A 317 2.57 14.93 8.83
C PHE A 317 2.93 16.25 8.13
N SER A 318 2.10 16.71 7.19
CA SER A 318 2.31 17.98 6.48
C SER A 318 2.22 19.21 7.40
N ASP A 319 1.45 19.10 8.50
CA ASP A 319 1.33 20.16 9.50
C ASP A 319 2.68 20.49 10.15
N ILE A 320 3.61 19.54 10.25
CA ILE A 320 4.97 19.77 10.81
C ILE A 320 5.71 20.89 10.06
N THR A 321 5.43 21.09 8.77
CA THR A 321 6.04 22.15 7.97
C THR A 321 5.51 23.55 8.31
N VAL A 322 4.36 23.65 8.98
CA VAL A 322 3.73 24.89 9.43
C VAL A 322 4.18 25.17 10.87
N ASN A 323 4.97 26.23 11.06
CA ASN A 323 5.59 26.59 12.35
C ASN A 323 6.42 25.44 12.97
N PRO A 324 7.41 24.87 12.24
CA PRO A 324 8.14 23.67 12.64
C PRO A 324 8.79 23.78 14.02
N LEU A 325 9.35 24.95 14.34
CA LEU A 325 10.02 25.17 15.62
C LEU A 325 9.05 25.06 16.81
N GLN A 326 7.85 25.64 16.69
CA GLN A 326 6.83 25.56 17.76
C GLN A 326 6.34 24.13 17.96
N LYS A 327 6.11 23.40 16.85
CA LYS A 327 5.68 22.00 16.90
C LYS A 327 6.74 21.09 17.52
N LEU A 328 8.01 21.27 17.14
CA LEU A 328 9.11 20.55 17.75
C LEU A 328 9.27 20.85 19.24
N GLN A 329 9.09 22.11 19.65
CA GLN A 329 9.11 22.50 21.07
C GLN A 329 7.96 21.85 21.85
N GLU A 330 6.76 21.82 21.29
CA GLU A 330 5.61 21.19 21.94
C GLU A 330 5.75 19.67 22.02
N MET A 331 6.26 19.02 20.97
CA MET A 331 6.58 17.60 20.99
C MET A 331 7.66 17.26 22.04
N ASP A 332 8.71 18.07 22.15
CA ASP A 332 9.75 17.90 23.18
C ASP A 332 9.18 18.10 24.61
N ARG A 333 8.27 19.06 24.78
CA ARG A 333 7.54 19.27 26.04
C ARG A 333 6.71 18.05 26.41
N LEU A 334 5.90 17.53 25.49
CA LEU A 334 5.05 16.36 25.70
C LEU A 334 5.88 15.08 25.95
N ARG A 335 6.99 14.91 25.24
CA ARG A 335 7.94 13.81 25.49
C ARG A 335 8.47 13.84 26.92
N LYS A 336 8.72 15.02 27.49
CA LYS A 336 9.20 15.19 28.88
C LYS A 336 8.12 14.89 29.92
N GLU A 337 6.84 14.82 29.54
CA GLU A 337 5.75 14.40 30.42
C GLU A 337 5.64 12.88 30.57
N PHE A 338 6.36 12.11 29.76
CA PHE A 338 6.40 10.65 29.88
C PHE A 338 6.94 10.25 31.26
N SER A 339 6.31 9.24 31.85
CA SER A 339 6.87 8.54 33.00
C SER A 339 8.23 7.93 32.65
N PRO A 340 9.10 7.68 33.64
CA PRO A 340 10.39 7.02 33.40
C PRO A 340 10.24 5.70 32.63
N GLN A 341 9.17 4.94 32.92
CA GLN A 341 8.88 3.67 32.26
C GLN A 341 8.51 3.85 30.78
N GLU A 342 7.65 4.84 30.46
CA GLU A 342 7.27 5.14 29.07
C GLU A 342 8.47 5.61 28.25
N ALA A 343 9.32 6.49 28.82
CA ALA A 343 10.52 6.97 28.15
C ALA A 343 11.55 5.84 27.91
N GLU A 344 11.74 4.96 28.89
CA GLU A 344 12.61 3.80 28.78
C GLU A 344 12.10 2.81 27.72
N MET A 345 10.79 2.54 27.71
CA MET A 345 10.17 1.69 26.69
C MET A 345 10.41 2.23 25.28
N VAL A 346 10.14 3.52 25.03
CA VAL A 346 10.35 4.12 23.71
C VAL A 346 11.82 4.06 23.27
N ASP A 347 12.77 4.39 24.16
CA ASP A 347 14.22 4.31 23.84
C ASP A 347 14.65 2.86 23.56
N LYS A 348 14.21 1.91 24.38
CA LYS A 348 14.50 0.47 24.22
C LYS A 348 14.01 -0.04 22.86
N LEU A 349 12.77 0.27 22.49
CA LEU A 349 12.16 -0.26 21.26
C LEU A 349 12.76 0.35 19.99
N ILE A 350 13.10 1.65 20.02
CA ILE A 350 13.84 2.29 18.94
C ILE A 350 15.22 1.66 18.77
N ARG A 351 15.97 1.48 19.87
CA ARG A 351 17.29 0.82 19.81
C ARG A 351 17.20 -0.60 19.28
N LEU A 352 16.21 -1.36 19.74
CA LEU A 352 16.00 -2.72 19.28
C LEU A 352 15.76 -2.79 17.77
N LEU A 353 14.99 -1.85 17.19
CA LEU A 353 14.78 -1.77 15.75
C LEU A 353 16.10 -1.49 15.01
N PHE A 354 16.90 -0.52 15.48
CA PHE A 354 18.19 -0.19 14.90
C PHE A 354 19.19 -1.37 14.99
N ASP A 355 19.29 -2.00 16.16
CA ASP A 355 20.16 -3.15 16.39
C ASP A 355 19.74 -4.32 15.47
N THR A 356 18.45 -4.63 15.39
CA THR A 356 17.92 -5.67 14.51
C THR A 356 18.28 -5.40 13.04
N ARG A 357 18.08 -4.17 12.56
CA ARG A 357 18.46 -3.78 11.20
C ARG A 357 19.96 -3.90 10.96
N TYR A 358 20.79 -3.50 11.93
CA TYR A 358 22.24 -3.59 11.86
C TYR A 358 22.74 -5.03 11.81
N GLN A 359 22.21 -5.92 12.66
CA GLN A 359 22.57 -7.34 12.66
C GLN A 359 22.24 -7.98 11.31
N ILE A 360 21.02 -7.78 10.79
CA ILE A 360 20.60 -8.33 9.50
C ILE A 360 21.46 -7.77 8.36
N TRP A 361 21.77 -6.47 8.37
CA TRP A 361 22.67 -5.89 7.37
C TRP A 361 24.05 -6.55 7.42
N ARG A 362 24.65 -6.66 8.61
CA ARG A 362 25.98 -7.27 8.82
C ARG A 362 26.02 -8.72 8.34
N ASP A 363 25.00 -9.50 8.67
CA ASP A 363 24.93 -10.91 8.33
C ASP A 363 24.70 -11.14 6.82
N ASN A 364 24.21 -10.12 6.10
CA ASN A 364 24.06 -10.10 4.64
C ASN A 364 25.26 -9.47 3.90
N ILE A 365 26.30 -9.00 4.60
CA ILE A 365 27.56 -8.62 3.95
C ILE A 365 28.24 -9.91 3.48
N PRO A 366 28.56 -10.05 2.18
CA PRO A 366 29.33 -11.20 1.71
C PRO A 366 30.62 -11.30 2.52
N SER A 367 30.81 -12.40 3.25
CA SER A 367 32.12 -12.68 3.81
C SER A 367 33.11 -12.71 2.64
N PRO A 368 34.21 -11.93 2.67
CA PRO A 368 35.22 -12.09 1.65
C PRO A 368 35.71 -13.54 1.76
N GLU A 369 35.46 -14.35 0.74
CA GLU A 369 36.19 -15.60 0.54
C GLU A 369 37.64 -15.21 0.27
N ILE A 370 38.37 -14.90 1.35
CA ILE A 370 39.82 -14.89 1.30
C ILE A 370 40.19 -16.36 1.27
N SER A 371 40.21 -16.94 0.06
CA SER A 371 41.03 -18.11 -0.20
C SER A 371 42.47 -17.64 0.00
N LEU A 372 42.96 -17.71 1.23
CA LEU A 372 44.38 -17.55 1.49
C LEU A 372 45.07 -18.65 0.67
N PRO A 373 46.01 -18.31 -0.23
CA PRO A 373 46.86 -19.31 -0.84
C PRO A 373 47.42 -20.19 0.27
N ASP A 374 47.34 -21.51 0.11
CA ASP A 374 47.93 -22.46 1.05
C ASP A 374 49.44 -22.22 1.08
N TRP A 375 49.86 -21.30 1.97
CA TRP A 375 51.22 -20.81 2.10
C TRP A 375 52.20 -21.95 2.41
N ARG A 376 51.69 -23.10 2.89
CA ARG A 376 52.47 -24.33 3.05
C ARG A 376 53.00 -24.88 1.73
N LYS A 377 52.35 -24.60 0.59
CA LYS A 377 52.85 -24.97 -0.75
C LYS A 377 54.02 -24.09 -1.22
N LEU A 378 54.19 -22.88 -0.68
CA LEU A 378 55.31 -21.99 -1.01
C LEU A 378 56.61 -22.37 -0.27
N PHE A 379 56.51 -23.13 0.83
CA PHE A 379 57.66 -23.56 1.64
C PHE A 379 58.02 -25.04 1.46
N GLN A 380 57.32 -25.78 0.58
CA GLN A 380 57.77 -27.10 0.17
C GLN A 380 59.00 -26.95 -0.74
N ARG A 381 60.18 -27.06 -0.14
CA ARG A 381 61.45 -27.23 -0.87
C ARG A 381 61.29 -28.41 -1.82
N ASN A 382 61.39 -28.15 -3.13
CA ASN A 382 61.64 -29.19 -4.12
C ASN A 382 62.95 -29.91 -3.77
N THR A 383 62.86 -31.03 -3.07
CA THR A 383 63.91 -32.04 -3.06
C THR A 383 63.88 -32.71 -4.43
N THR A 384 64.57 -32.14 -5.41
CA THR A 384 65.01 -32.88 -6.58
C THR A 384 66.04 -33.90 -6.12
N GLU A 385 65.59 -35.12 -5.84
CA GLU A 385 66.45 -36.29 -5.82
C GLU A 385 66.91 -36.56 -7.25
N ASN A 386 68.20 -36.35 -7.49
CA ASN A 386 68.95 -37.07 -8.50
C ASN A 386 68.76 -38.57 -8.28
N LYS A 387 68.23 -39.28 -9.27
CA LYS A 387 68.59 -40.68 -9.50
C LYS A 387 68.84 -40.94 -10.98
N GLU A 388 70.07 -41.33 -11.22
CA GLU A 388 70.63 -41.96 -12.40
C GLU A 388 69.80 -43.17 -12.84
N ASN A 389 69.45 -43.21 -14.14
CA ASN A 389 69.81 -44.27 -15.07
C ASN A 389 69.25 -43.97 -16.46
#